data_AF-A0A171AW71-F1
#
_entry.id   AF-A0A171AW71-F1
#
_cell.length_a   1.000
_cell.length_b   1.000
_cell.length_c   1.000
_cell.angle_alpha   90.00
_cell.angle_beta   90.00
_cell.angle_gamma   90.00
#
_symmetry.space_group_name_H-M   'P 1'
#
loop_
_entity.id
_entity.type
_entity.pdbx_description
1 polymer ?
#
loop_
_entity_poly.entity_id
_entity_poly.type
_entity_poly.pdbx_seq_one_letter_code
_entity_poly.pdbx_strand_id
1 'polypeptide(L)'
;MLQKHPKAMETTKRKSKKKAVIQRNTYTADQRAKARRYYLMGLNLQEISILLDNAPVRTIEKWQIKEQWAALREIEPIKARALSLQAAGKSYTEIAETLSINRTTVWRYLKQAKSTDKM
;
A
#
# COMPACT_ATOMS: atom_id res chain seq x y z
N MET A 1 25.54 -32.99 -71.91
CA MET A 1 25.02 -33.68 -70.72
C MET A 1 24.92 -32.67 -69.58
N LEU A 2 23.73 -32.52 -69.01
CA LEU A 2 23.41 -31.53 -67.98
C LEU A 2 23.76 -32.11 -66.59
N GLN A 3 24.85 -31.67 -65.97
CA GLN A 3 25.13 -32.02 -64.57
C GLN A 3 24.30 -31.13 -63.64
N LYS A 4 23.23 -31.70 -63.10
CA LYS A 4 22.51 -31.18 -61.93
C LYS A 4 23.21 -31.71 -60.68
N HIS A 5 23.73 -30.84 -59.81
CA HIS A 5 24.00 -31.20 -58.41
C HIS A 5 23.58 -30.07 -57.44
N PRO A 6 23.18 -30.42 -56.20
CA PRO A 6 22.07 -29.77 -55.49
C PRO A 6 22.45 -28.69 -54.46
N LYS A 7 21.47 -27.82 -54.16
CA LYS A 7 21.45 -26.86 -53.03
C LYS A 7 21.67 -27.58 -51.69
N ALA A 8 22.70 -27.18 -50.94
CA ALA A 8 22.75 -27.38 -49.49
C ALA A 8 22.60 -26.01 -48.81
N MET A 9 21.36 -25.66 -48.44
CA MET A 9 21.10 -24.59 -47.48
C MET A 9 21.51 -25.12 -46.10
N GLU A 10 22.65 -24.65 -45.59
CA GLU A 10 23.01 -24.86 -44.18
C GLU A 10 21.99 -24.14 -43.29
N THR A 11 21.10 -24.90 -42.66
CA THR A 11 20.20 -24.36 -41.63
C THR A 11 21.01 -24.13 -40.36
N THR A 12 21.49 -22.91 -40.14
CA THR A 12 22.05 -22.48 -38.86
C THR A 12 20.95 -22.49 -37.79
N LYS A 13 20.89 -23.58 -36.99
CA LYS A 13 20.01 -23.69 -35.82
C LYS A 13 20.35 -22.57 -34.83
N ARG A 14 19.48 -21.55 -34.74
CA ARG A 14 19.54 -20.50 -33.71
C ARG A 14 19.38 -21.16 -32.33
N LYS A 15 20.47 -21.25 -31.56
CA LYS A 15 20.45 -21.72 -30.16
C LYS A 15 19.56 -20.78 -29.34
N SER A 16 18.45 -21.28 -28.82
CA SER A 16 17.60 -20.51 -27.90
C SER A 16 18.38 -20.24 -26.61
N LYS A 17 18.49 -18.97 -26.23
CA LYS A 17 19.04 -18.57 -24.92
C LYS A 17 18.13 -19.14 -23.83
N LYS A 18 18.63 -20.09 -23.03
CA LYS A 18 17.92 -20.62 -21.86
C LYS A 18 17.72 -19.45 -20.87
N LYS A 19 16.48 -19.08 -20.57
CA LYS A 19 16.17 -18.07 -19.54
C LYS A 19 16.67 -18.57 -18.19
N ALA A 20 17.39 -17.73 -17.44
CA ALA A 20 17.86 -18.05 -16.10
C ALA A 20 16.66 -18.35 -15.17
N VAL A 21 16.82 -19.33 -14.29
CA VAL A 21 15.80 -19.68 -13.29
C VAL A 21 15.69 -18.53 -12.30
N ILE A 22 14.55 -17.84 -12.29
CA ILE A 22 14.26 -16.78 -11.33
C ILE A 22 14.06 -17.45 -9.97
N GLN A 23 14.98 -17.20 -9.04
CA GLN A 23 14.80 -17.66 -7.66
C GLN A 23 13.60 -16.92 -7.04
N ARG A 24 12.71 -17.67 -6.38
CA ARG A 24 11.54 -17.09 -5.72
C ARG A 24 11.98 -16.53 -4.38
N ASN A 25 11.82 -15.22 -4.19
CA ASN A 25 11.98 -14.61 -2.87
C ASN A 25 11.01 -15.28 -1.90
N THR A 26 11.54 -15.94 -0.89
CA THR A 26 10.76 -16.57 0.17
C THR A 26 10.74 -15.61 1.34
N TYR A 27 9.57 -15.01 1.58
CA TYR A 27 9.38 -14.08 2.70
C TYR A 27 9.05 -14.86 3.96
N THR A 28 9.65 -14.48 5.09
CA THR A 28 9.40 -15.13 6.37
C THR A 28 8.08 -14.68 6.98
N ALA A 29 7.52 -15.51 7.88
CA ALA A 29 6.35 -15.13 8.66
C ALA A 29 6.58 -13.84 9.48
N ASP A 30 7.82 -13.64 9.95
CA ASP A 30 8.20 -12.45 10.72
C ASP A 30 8.14 -11.16 9.89
N GLN A 31 8.61 -11.18 8.64
CA GLN A 31 8.52 -10.02 7.74
C GLN A 31 7.06 -9.62 7.50
N ARG A 32 6.20 -10.63 7.35
CA ARG A 32 4.76 -10.43 7.19
C ARG A 32 4.11 -9.85 8.44
N ALA A 33 4.48 -10.33 9.63
CA ALA A 33 4.00 -9.79 10.90
C ALA A 33 4.45 -8.33 11.11
N LYS A 34 5.71 -8.01 10.79
CA LYS A 34 6.22 -6.63 10.80
C LYS A 34 5.45 -5.73 9.83
N ALA A 35 5.23 -6.18 8.59
CA ALA A 35 4.44 -5.46 7.60
C ALA A 35 3.04 -5.11 8.11
N ARG A 36 2.35 -6.09 8.72
CA ARG A 36 1.03 -5.89 9.32
C ARG A 36 1.06 -4.83 10.42
N ARG A 37 2.03 -4.90 11.33
CA ARG A 37 2.18 -3.91 12.41
C ARG A 37 2.36 -2.50 11.87
N TYR A 38 3.26 -2.31 10.91
CA TYR A 38 3.49 -1.00 10.30
C TYR A 38 2.25 -0.46 9.57
N TYR A 39 1.50 -1.32 8.87
CA TYR A 39 0.25 -0.91 8.23
C TYR A 39 -0.79 -0.41 9.23
N LEU A 40 -0.94 -1.11 10.36
CA LEU A 40 -1.88 -0.71 11.43
C LEU A 40 -1.45 0.57 12.15
N MET A 41 -0.15 0.87 12.18
CA MET A 41 0.37 2.16 12.65
C MET A 41 0.09 3.32 11.68
N GLY A 42 -0.44 3.03 10.48
CA GLY A 42 -0.85 4.04 9.51
C GLY A 42 0.12 4.22 8.34
N LEU A 43 1.23 3.48 8.30
CA LEU A 43 2.20 3.57 7.20
C LEU A 43 1.59 3.07 5.88
N ASN A 44 2.05 3.67 4.78
CA ASN A 44 1.67 3.26 3.44
C ASN A 44 2.54 2.08 2.95
N LEU A 45 2.10 1.40 1.88
CA LEU A 45 2.79 0.19 1.40
C LEU A 45 4.21 0.48 0.84
N GLN A 46 4.49 1.70 0.38
CA GLN A 46 5.82 2.10 -0.11
C GLN A 46 6.80 2.27 1.05
N GLU A 47 6.36 2.92 2.14
CA GLU A 47 7.14 3.06 3.37
C GLU A 47 7.44 1.70 3.98
N ILE A 48 6.42 0.82 4.02
CA ILE A 48 6.59 -0.56 4.51
C ILE A 48 7.57 -1.35 3.64
N SER A 49 7.54 -1.15 2.32
CA SER A 49 8.52 -1.75 1.39
C SER A 49 9.95 -1.35 1.75
N ILE A 50 10.19 -0.06 1.99
CA ILE A 50 11.52 0.44 2.39
C ILE A 50 11.95 -0.16 3.74
N LEU A 51 11.05 -0.24 4.71
CA LEU A 51 11.32 -0.80 6.05
C LEU A 51 11.55 -2.32 6.07
N LEU A 52 11.17 -3.03 5.01
CA LEU A 52 11.33 -4.48 4.86
C LEU A 52 12.36 -4.84 3.80
N ASP A 53 13.49 -4.13 3.80
CA ASP A 53 14.62 -4.39 2.90
C ASP A 53 14.22 -4.37 1.41
N ASN A 54 13.40 -3.39 1.02
CA ASN A 54 12.83 -3.25 -0.32
C ASN A 54 11.98 -4.45 -0.76
N ALA A 55 11.22 -5.04 0.17
CA ALA A 55 10.21 -6.04 -0.16
C ALA A 55 9.22 -5.46 -1.20
N PRO A 56 8.96 -6.12 -2.34
CA PRO A 56 8.08 -5.61 -3.38
C PRO A 56 6.71 -5.26 -2.84
N VAL A 57 6.25 -4.05 -3.16
CA VAL A 57 4.93 -3.52 -2.75
C VAL A 57 3.79 -4.49 -3.10
N ARG A 58 3.86 -5.15 -4.26
CA ARG A 58 2.89 -6.17 -4.69
C ARG A 58 2.79 -7.37 -3.74
N THR A 59 3.89 -7.74 -3.10
CA THR A 59 3.89 -8.81 -2.10
C THR A 59 3.16 -8.36 -0.84
N ILE A 60 3.43 -7.14 -0.38
CA ILE A 60 2.79 -6.55 0.80
C ILE A 60 1.29 -6.36 0.55
N GLU A 61 0.91 -5.87 -0.64
CA GLU A 61 -0.48 -5.75 -1.10
C GLU A 61 -1.22 -7.10 -1.03
N LYS A 62 -0.59 -8.19 -1.49
CA LYS A 62 -1.18 -9.54 -1.38
C LYS A 62 -1.41 -9.96 0.07
N TRP A 63 -0.50 -9.63 0.99
CA TRP A 63 -0.71 -9.92 2.41
C TRP A 63 -1.85 -9.11 2.99
N GLN A 64 -1.89 -7.81 2.69
CA GLN A 64 -2.95 -6.89 3.10
C GLN A 64 -4.33 -7.36 2.65
N ILE A 65 -4.47 -7.79 1.39
CA ILE A 65 -5.73 -8.33 0.86
C ILE A 65 -6.08 -9.67 1.52
N LYS A 66 -5.11 -10.60 1.60
CA LYS A 66 -5.36 -11.95 2.14
C LYS A 66 -5.85 -11.92 3.60
N GLU A 67 -5.36 -10.98 4.39
CA GLU A 67 -5.68 -10.84 5.81
C GLU A 67 -6.61 -9.67 6.12
N GLN A 68 -7.14 -9.00 5.09
CA GLN A 68 -8.10 -7.91 5.24
C GLN A 68 -7.61 -6.81 6.20
N TRP A 69 -6.33 -6.41 6.10
CA TRP A 69 -5.76 -5.44 7.05
C TRP A 69 -6.51 -4.10 7.07
N ALA A 70 -7.15 -3.72 5.96
CA ALA A 70 -7.98 -2.52 5.90
C ALA A 70 -9.16 -2.55 6.89
N ALA A 71 -9.75 -3.72 7.13
CA ALA A 71 -10.83 -3.89 8.10
C ALA A 71 -10.32 -3.84 9.55
N LEU A 72 -9.05 -4.21 9.76
CA LEU A 72 -8.39 -4.18 11.07
C LEU A 72 -7.82 -2.80 11.41
N ARG A 73 -7.62 -1.95 10.40
CA ARG A 73 -7.09 -0.62 10.60
C ARG A 73 -8.23 0.28 11.05
N GLU A 74 -8.21 0.64 12.34
CA GLU A 74 -9.09 1.68 12.87
C GLU A 74 -8.70 3.03 12.26
N ILE A 75 -9.23 3.31 11.07
CA ILE A 75 -9.22 4.64 10.50
C ILE A 75 -10.42 5.34 11.11
N GLU A 76 -10.24 5.93 12.29
CA GLU A 76 -11.22 6.87 12.78
C GLU A 76 -11.32 8.01 11.75
N PRO A 77 -12.51 8.29 11.18
CA PRO A 77 -12.66 9.36 10.22
C PRO A 77 -12.12 10.66 10.81
N ILE A 78 -11.40 11.46 10.02
CA ILE A 78 -10.83 12.75 10.49
C ILE A 78 -11.91 13.61 11.18
N LYS A 79 -13.16 13.52 10.71
CA LYS A 79 -14.34 14.16 11.33
C LYS A 79 -14.60 13.65 12.75
N ALA A 80 -14.57 12.34 12.99
CA ALA A 80 -14.74 11.74 14.31
C ALA A 80 -13.59 12.12 15.25
N ARG A 81 -12.33 12.08 14.77
CA ARG A 81 -11.20 12.59 15.55
C ARG A 81 -11.33 14.06 15.94
N ALA A 82 -11.79 14.91 15.03
CA ALA A 82 -12.01 16.32 15.33
C ALA A 82 -13.06 16.51 16.44
N LEU A 83 -14.12 15.68 16.45
CA LEU A 83 -15.15 15.68 17.50
C LEU A 83 -14.60 15.18 18.83
N SER A 84 -13.85 14.07 18.82
CA SER A 84 -13.20 13.52 20.01
C SER A 84 -12.24 14.52 20.65
N LEU A 85 -11.44 15.24 19.85
CA LEU A 85 -10.55 16.29 20.33
C LEU A 85 -11.31 17.50 20.89
N GLN A 86 -12.43 17.89 20.27
CA GLN A 86 -13.27 18.96 20.78
C GLN A 86 -13.95 18.56 22.10
N ALA A 87 -14.40 17.31 22.23
CA ALA A 87 -14.93 16.76 23.48
C ALA A 87 -13.86 16.70 24.58
N ALA A 88 -12.60 16.49 24.21
CA ALA A 88 -11.44 16.60 25.10
C ALA A 88 -11.04 18.05 25.44
N GLY A 89 -11.83 19.05 25.02
CA GLY A 89 -11.60 20.47 25.35
C GLY A 89 -10.58 21.19 24.48
N LYS A 90 -10.10 20.58 23.39
CA LYS A 90 -9.16 21.22 22.47
C LYS A 90 -9.81 22.35 21.67
N SER A 91 -9.06 23.43 21.47
CA SER A 91 -9.47 24.56 20.65
C SER A 91 -9.44 24.22 19.15
N TYR A 92 -10.17 24.98 18.33
CA TYR A 92 -10.18 24.80 16.87
C TYR A 92 -8.80 24.86 16.24
N THR A 93 -7.90 25.69 16.78
CA THR A 93 -6.53 25.86 16.28
C THR A 93 -5.69 24.63 16.62
N GLU A 94 -5.72 24.16 17.87
CA GLU A 94 -5.02 22.93 18.28
C GLU A 94 -5.49 21.71 17.48
N ILE A 95 -6.79 21.60 17.21
CA ILE A 95 -7.35 20.51 16.40
C ILE A 95 -6.84 20.58 14.97
N ALA A 96 -6.81 21.79 14.38
CA ALA A 96 -6.32 22.01 13.03
C ALA A 96 -4.85 21.59 12.88
N GLU A 97 -4.02 21.97 13.84
CA GLU A 97 -2.59 21.60 13.90
C GLU A 97 -2.43 20.09 14.10
N THR A 98 -3.12 19.51 15.08
CA THR A 98 -3.04 18.08 15.40
C THR A 98 -3.43 17.19 14.22
N LEU A 99 -4.47 17.57 13.48
CA LEU A 99 -4.97 16.82 12.34
C LEU A 99 -4.37 17.28 11.01
N SER A 100 -3.51 18.31 11.02
CA SER A 100 -2.93 18.93 9.81
C SER A 100 -3.99 19.29 8.75
N ILE A 101 -5.09 19.89 9.19
CA ILE A 101 -6.20 20.36 8.33
C ILE A 101 -6.51 21.83 8.59
N ASN A 102 -7.17 22.49 7.63
CA ASN A 102 -7.58 23.89 7.78
C ASN A 102 -8.59 24.05 8.94
N ARG A 103 -8.39 25.08 9.78
CA ARG A 103 -9.31 25.51 10.84
C ARG A 103 -10.76 25.65 10.37
N THR A 104 -10.98 26.17 9.15
CA THR A 104 -12.33 26.27 8.55
C THR A 104 -12.97 24.90 8.31
N THR A 105 -12.16 23.89 7.96
CA THR A 105 -12.62 22.50 7.83
C THR A 105 -13.00 21.92 9.20
N VAL A 106 -12.20 22.19 10.23
CA VAL A 106 -12.53 21.80 11.62
C VAL A 106 -13.88 22.40 12.05
N TRP A 107 -14.07 23.70 11.84
CA TRP A 107 -15.35 24.37 12.15
C TRP A 107 -16.53 23.72 11.41
N ARG A 108 -16.37 23.43 10.11
CA ARG A 108 -17.41 22.76 9.30
C ARG A 108 -17.76 21.39 9.87
N TYR A 109 -16.79 20.58 10.26
CA TYR A 109 -17.01 19.26 10.85
C TYR A 109 -17.77 19.34 12.16
N LEU A 110 -17.36 20.23 13.07
CA LEU A 110 -18.00 20.43 14.36
C LEU A 110 -19.42 21.00 14.22
N LYS A 111 -19.63 21.92 13.27
CA LYS A 111 -20.96 22.47 12.98
C LYS A 111 -21.92 21.38 12.47
N GLN A 112 -21.50 20.57 11.52
CA GLN A 112 -22.33 19.48 10.98
C GLN A 112 -22.73 18.48 12.06
N ALA A 113 -21.80 18.11 12.95
CA ALA A 113 -22.09 17.15 14.02
C ALA A 113 -23.16 17.67 14.99
N LYS A 114 -23.09 18.96 15.36
CA LYS A 114 -24.10 19.60 16.22
C LYS A 114 -25.48 19.70 15.58
N SER A 115 -25.55 19.77 14.25
CA SER A 115 -26.82 19.76 13.53
C SER A 115 -27.43 18.36 13.48
N THR A 116 -26.60 17.32 13.40
CA THR A 116 -27.05 15.91 13.39
C THR A 116 -27.56 15.47 14.76
N ASP A 117 -26.97 15.96 15.86
CA ASP A 117 -27.39 15.65 17.24
C ASP A 117 -28.75 16.26 17.64
N LYS A 118 -29.24 17.25 16.88
CA LYS A 118 -30.50 17.96 17.14
C LYS A 118 -31.69 17.46 16.30
N MET A 119 -31.56 16.33 15.59
CA MET A 119 -32.65 15.66 14.87
C MET A 119 -33.04 14.38 15.58
#